data_AF-A0A926C5M5-F1
#
_entry.id   AF-A0A926C5M5-F1
#
_cell.length_a   1.000
_cell.length_b   1.000
_cell.length_c   1.000
_cell.angle_alpha   90.00
_cell.angle_beta   90.00
_cell.angle_gamma   90.00
#
_symmetry.space_group_name_H-M   'P 1'
#
loop_
_entity.id
_entity.type
_entity.pdbx_description
1 polymer ?
#
loop_
_entity_poly.entity_id
_entity_poly.type
_entity_poly.pdbx_seq_one_letter_code
_entity_poly.pdbx_strand_id
1 'polypeptide(L)'
;YDVKHAVAEGGSSWVNGLDVLKSHIRCIDIKDFVWAKKDGKWREEIVPLGEGMVDFKTYFARLKQYGISGPMSVHYEYPLGGAETGKKQLTMPPDDVLAAMKRDLQTLQKLLKEAALAE
;
A
#
# COMPACT_ATOMS: atom_id res chain seq x y z
N TYR A 1 -6.31 6.15 -6.11
CA TYR A 1 -5.42 5.50 -7.08
C TYR A 1 -4.63 4.52 -6.28
N ASP A 2 -4.83 3.26 -6.60
CA ASP A 2 -4.27 2.15 -5.87
C ASP A 2 -3.06 1.61 -6.63
N VAL A 3 -1.86 1.94 -6.14
CA VAL A 3 -0.61 1.53 -6.78
C VAL A 3 -0.39 0.02 -6.67
N LYS A 4 -0.90 -0.62 -5.61
CA LYS A 4 -0.79 -2.06 -5.41
C LYS A 4 -1.51 -2.80 -6.54
N HIS A 5 -2.74 -2.44 -6.86
CA HIS A 5 -3.46 -3.05 -7.98
C HIS A 5 -2.78 -2.79 -9.32
N ALA A 6 -2.29 -1.56 -9.53
CA ALA A 6 -1.53 -1.23 -10.75
C ALA A 6 -0.27 -2.12 -10.92
N VAL A 7 0.44 -2.41 -9.82
CA VAL A 7 1.61 -3.31 -9.82
C VAL A 7 1.19 -4.79 -9.97
N ALA A 8 0.12 -5.22 -9.30
CA ALA A 8 -0.37 -6.60 -9.37
C ALA A 8 -0.80 -6.99 -10.79
N GLU A 9 -1.48 -6.08 -11.49
CA GLU A 9 -2.02 -6.31 -12.83
C GLU A 9 -1.00 -5.97 -13.93
N GLY A 10 -0.24 -4.89 -13.75
CA GLY A 10 0.66 -4.35 -14.76
C GLY A 10 2.12 -4.78 -14.64
N GLY A 11 2.54 -5.38 -13.52
CA GLY A 11 3.95 -5.63 -13.23
C GLY A 11 4.76 -4.35 -13.42
N SER A 12 5.87 -4.39 -14.17
CA SER A 12 6.70 -3.21 -14.48
C SER A 12 5.98 -2.11 -15.26
N SER A 13 4.82 -2.38 -15.87
CA SER A 13 4.05 -1.41 -16.65
C SER A 13 3.10 -0.56 -15.81
N TRP A 14 3.08 -0.71 -14.48
CA TRP A 14 2.23 0.06 -13.56
C TRP A 14 2.37 1.58 -13.74
N VAL A 15 3.55 2.06 -14.16
CA VAL A 15 3.82 3.48 -14.42
C VAL A 15 2.97 4.06 -15.56
N ASN A 16 2.60 3.24 -16.54
CA ASN A 16 1.83 3.70 -17.70
C ASN A 16 0.42 4.16 -17.27
N GLY A 17 -0.23 3.39 -16.38
CA GLY A 17 -1.54 3.74 -15.84
C GLY A 17 -1.49 5.03 -15.03
N LEU A 18 -0.45 5.19 -14.20
CA LEU A 18 -0.21 6.42 -13.45
C LEU A 18 -0.04 7.63 -14.40
N ASP A 19 0.76 7.48 -15.45
CA ASP A 19 1.10 8.57 -16.38
C ASP A 19 -0.13 9.06 -17.18
N VAL A 20 -1.02 8.15 -17.56
CA VAL A 20 -2.29 8.46 -18.25
C VAL A 20 -3.28 9.12 -17.30
N LEU A 21 -3.36 8.65 -16.05
CA LEU A 21 -4.37 9.10 -15.10
C LEU A 21 -3.94 10.29 -14.22
N LYS A 22 -2.68 10.72 -14.28
CA LYS A 22 -2.09 11.72 -13.35
C LYS A 22 -2.94 12.97 -13.09
N SER A 23 -3.61 13.51 -14.12
CA SER A 23 -4.47 14.71 -13.99
C SER A 23 -5.82 14.46 -13.31
N HIS A 24 -6.22 13.19 -13.18
CA HIS A 24 -7.50 12.75 -12.63
C HIS A 24 -7.38 12.15 -11.22
N ILE A 25 -6.15 11.91 -10.73
CA ILE A 25 -5.92 11.37 -9.39
C ILE A 25 -6.24 12.46 -8.36
N ARG A 26 -7.04 12.10 -7.35
CA ARG A 26 -7.46 12.97 -6.23
C ARG A 26 -7.31 12.33 -4.85
N CYS A 27 -7.20 11.01 -4.81
CA CYS A 27 -7.02 10.22 -3.58
C CYS A 27 -6.04 9.08 -3.90
N ILE A 28 -5.28 8.66 -2.89
CA ILE A 28 -4.25 7.62 -3.02
C ILE A 28 -4.57 6.51 -2.02
N ASP A 29 -4.50 5.27 -2.48
CA ASP A 29 -4.74 4.09 -1.67
C ASP A 29 -3.40 3.38 -1.47
N ILE A 30 -3.06 3.10 -0.21
CA ILE A 30 -1.76 2.58 0.21
C ILE A 30 -1.96 1.21 0.84
N LYS A 31 -1.44 0.18 0.16
CA LYS A 31 -1.28 -1.18 0.66
C LYS A 31 -0.12 -1.84 -0.09
N ASP A 32 0.38 -2.93 0.44
CA ASP A 32 1.49 -3.67 -0.15
C ASP A 32 1.14 -5.15 -0.31
N PHE A 33 1.86 -5.82 -1.19
CA PHE A 33 1.59 -7.21 -1.52
C PHE A 33 2.83 -7.88 -2.09
N VAL A 34 2.79 -9.20 -2.16
CA VAL A 34 3.75 -9.99 -2.94
C VAL A 34 3.01 -11.06 -3.74
N TRP A 35 3.54 -11.39 -4.91
CA TRP A 35 3.18 -12.65 -5.58
C TRP A 35 3.97 -13.80 -4.96
N ALA A 36 3.26 -14.74 -4.34
CA ALA A 36 3.87 -15.93 -3.74
C ALA A 36 3.37 -17.21 -4.43
N LYS A 37 4.24 -18.22 -4.54
CA LYS A 37 3.79 -19.57 -4.96
C LYS A 37 3.21 -20.30 -3.75
N LYS A 38 1.90 -20.54 -3.78
CA LYS A 38 1.19 -21.38 -2.81
C LYS A 38 0.57 -22.56 -3.55
N ASP A 39 0.91 -23.77 -3.14
CA ASP A 39 0.48 -25.03 -3.78
C ASP A 39 0.78 -25.08 -5.30
N GLY A 40 1.98 -24.61 -5.68
CA GLY A 40 2.43 -24.58 -7.07
C GLY A 40 1.78 -23.50 -7.95
N LYS A 41 0.87 -22.69 -7.42
CA LYS A 41 0.20 -21.60 -8.15
C LYS A 41 0.60 -20.23 -7.59
N TRP A 42 0.76 -19.26 -8.47
CA TRP A 42 0.93 -17.86 -8.06
C TRP A 42 -0.37 -17.36 -7.43
N ARG A 43 -0.25 -16.78 -6.24
CA ARG A 43 -1.34 -16.12 -5.54
C ARG A 43 -0.85 -14.80 -4.99
N GLU A 44 -1.77 -13.85 -4.97
CA GLU A 44 -1.56 -12.58 -4.31
C GLU A 44 -1.57 -12.82 -2.79
N GLU A 45 -0.63 -12.20 -2.10
CA GLU A 45 -0.56 -12.15 -0.65
C GLU A 45 -0.38 -10.70 -0.21
N ILE A 46 -1.38 -10.16 0.47
CA ILE A 46 -1.28 -8.83 1.09
C ILE A 46 -0.36 -8.94 2.30
N VAL A 47 0.55 -7.99 2.43
CA VAL A 47 1.57 -7.97 3.49
C VAL A 47 1.64 -6.59 4.16
N PRO A 48 2.27 -6.49 5.35
CA PRO A 48 2.53 -5.21 5.97
C PRO A 48 3.27 -4.25 5.04
N LEU A 49 3.01 -2.95 5.19
CA LEU A 49 3.54 -1.93 4.27
C LEU A 49 5.07 -1.95 4.24
N GLY A 50 5.69 -2.01 3.05
CA GLY A 50 7.14 -2.04 2.89
C GLY A 50 7.77 -3.43 3.00
N GLU A 51 6.99 -4.48 3.19
CA GLU A 51 7.44 -5.89 3.08
C GLU A 51 7.11 -6.52 1.73
N GLY A 52 6.35 -5.83 0.88
CA GLY A 52 5.95 -6.34 -0.42
C GLY A 52 6.80 -5.84 -1.57
N MET A 53 6.21 -5.87 -2.76
CA MET A 53 6.90 -5.63 -4.03
C MET A 53 6.52 -4.30 -4.70
N VAL A 54 5.69 -3.48 -4.06
CA VAL A 54 5.40 -2.13 -4.57
C VAL A 54 6.64 -1.25 -4.41
N ASP A 55 7.16 -0.69 -5.51
CA ASP A 55 8.24 0.29 -5.47
C ASP A 55 7.71 1.67 -5.05
N PHE A 56 7.47 1.83 -3.75
CA PHE A 56 6.99 3.08 -3.16
C PHE A 56 7.95 4.25 -3.37
N LYS A 57 9.27 3.98 -3.43
CA LYS A 57 10.27 5.03 -3.65
C LYS A 57 10.07 5.67 -5.03
N THR A 58 9.98 4.87 -6.08
CA THR A 58 9.71 5.36 -7.43
C THR A 58 8.29 5.96 -7.54
N TYR A 59 7.30 5.33 -6.92
CA TYR A 59 5.93 5.83 -6.92
C TYR A 59 5.81 7.23 -6.31
N PHE A 60 6.33 7.44 -5.10
CA PHE A 60 6.27 8.73 -4.43
C PHE A 60 7.10 9.80 -5.13
N ALA A 61 8.25 9.45 -5.72
CA ALA A 61 9.00 10.37 -6.57
C ALA A 61 8.16 10.86 -7.78
N ARG A 62 7.39 9.98 -8.41
CA ARG A 62 6.47 10.34 -9.51
C ARG A 62 5.30 11.18 -9.03
N LEU A 63 4.69 10.86 -7.89
CA LEU A 63 3.62 11.70 -7.33
C LEU A 63 4.08 13.13 -7.13
N LYS A 64 5.28 13.30 -6.56
CA LYS A 64 5.91 14.61 -6.40
C LYS A 64 6.15 15.31 -7.74
N GLN A 65 6.73 14.59 -8.71
CA GLN A 65 6.99 15.13 -10.06
C GLN A 65 5.70 15.58 -10.76
N TYR A 66 4.60 14.87 -10.57
CA TYR A 66 3.30 15.19 -11.17
C TYR A 66 2.47 16.19 -10.36
N GLY A 67 2.95 16.62 -9.20
CA GLY A 67 2.20 17.49 -8.30
C GLY A 67 0.90 16.85 -7.78
N ILE A 68 0.84 15.51 -7.73
CA ILE A 68 -0.32 14.79 -7.22
C ILE A 68 -0.31 14.92 -5.70
N SER A 69 -1.41 15.44 -5.17
CA SER A 69 -1.66 15.59 -3.74
C SER A 69 -3.10 15.20 -3.43
N GLY A 70 -3.40 14.96 -2.15
CA GLY A 70 -4.72 14.56 -1.70
C GLY A 70 -4.66 13.64 -0.48
N PRO A 71 -5.82 13.24 0.06
CA PRO A 71 -5.88 12.27 1.14
C PRO A 71 -5.26 10.93 0.72
N MET A 72 -4.58 10.30 1.67
CA MET A 72 -4.08 8.93 1.54
C MET A 72 -4.87 8.02 2.49
N SER A 73 -5.37 6.91 1.97
CA SER A 73 -6.04 5.86 2.74
C SER A 73 -5.11 4.66 2.89
N VAL A 74 -4.79 4.26 4.13
CA VAL A 74 -3.98 3.06 4.40
C VAL A 74 -4.90 1.86 4.58
N HIS A 75 -4.68 0.82 3.79
CA HIS A 75 -5.52 -0.37 3.74
C HIS A 75 -4.81 -1.54 4.43
N TYR A 76 -5.35 -1.95 5.58
CA TYR A 76 -4.82 -3.05 6.39
C TYR A 76 -5.49 -4.38 6.02
N GLU A 77 -5.16 -4.90 4.84
CA GLU A 77 -5.83 -6.06 4.22
C GLU A 77 -5.09 -7.39 4.44
N TYR A 78 -4.07 -7.42 5.32
CA TYR A 78 -3.36 -8.64 5.75
C TYR A 78 -3.96 -9.18 7.07
N PRO A 79 -3.68 -10.45 7.46
CA PRO A 79 -4.28 -11.04 8.66
C PRO A 79 -4.02 -10.20 9.93
N LEU A 80 -5.10 -9.63 10.48
CA LEU A 80 -5.11 -8.80 11.69
C LEU A 80 -6.20 -9.28 12.66
N GLY A 81 -6.29 -10.60 12.78
CA GLY A 81 -7.20 -11.25 13.71
C GLY A 81 -8.68 -10.94 13.48
N GLY A 82 -9.08 -10.66 12.23
CA GLY A 82 -10.45 -10.33 11.86
C GLY A 82 -10.72 -8.84 11.68
N ALA A 83 -9.78 -7.96 12.06
CA ALA A 83 -9.92 -6.52 11.83
C ALA A 83 -9.94 -6.21 10.33
N GLU A 84 -9.15 -6.94 9.54
CA GLU A 84 -9.07 -6.80 8.08
C GLU A 84 -10.37 -7.17 7.35
N THR A 85 -11.26 -7.90 8.04
CA THR A 85 -12.58 -8.32 7.53
C THR A 85 -13.75 -7.67 8.28
N GLY A 86 -13.49 -6.74 9.19
CA GLY A 86 -14.52 -6.02 9.94
C GLY A 86 -15.24 -6.85 11.02
N LYS A 87 -14.60 -7.92 11.53
CA LYS A 87 -15.18 -8.72 12.62
C LYS A 87 -15.28 -7.90 13.89
N LYS A 88 -16.41 -8.06 14.59
CA LYS A 88 -16.62 -7.46 15.92
C LYS A 88 -15.75 -8.09 17.01
N GLN A 89 -15.51 -9.39 16.90
CA GLN A 89 -14.68 -10.15 17.83
C GLN A 89 -13.34 -10.45 17.16
N LEU A 90 -12.26 -9.92 17.73
CA LEU A 90 -10.91 -10.17 17.25
C LEU A 90 -10.39 -11.51 17.78
N THR A 91 -9.60 -12.19 16.97
CA THR A 91 -8.87 -13.42 17.34
C THR A 91 -7.46 -13.12 17.85
N MET A 92 -7.07 -11.85 17.90
CA MET A 92 -5.81 -11.39 18.48
C MET A 92 -6.05 -10.20 19.42
N PRO A 93 -5.13 -9.91 20.34
CA PRO A 93 -5.24 -8.75 21.23
C PRO A 93 -5.42 -7.43 20.44
N PRO A 94 -6.33 -6.53 20.87
CA PRO A 94 -6.52 -5.23 20.22
C PRO A 94 -5.23 -4.40 20.14
N ASP A 95 -4.37 -4.49 21.16
CA ASP A 95 -3.10 -3.77 21.19
C ASP A 95 -2.15 -4.24 20.08
N ASP A 96 -2.17 -5.53 19.73
CA ASP A 96 -1.34 -6.07 18.64
C ASP A 96 -1.84 -5.57 17.27
N VAL A 97 -3.17 -5.43 17.09
CA VAL A 97 -3.75 -4.82 15.88
C VAL A 97 -3.32 -3.36 15.75
N LEU A 98 -3.45 -2.59 16.84
CA LEU A 98 -3.05 -1.18 16.86
C LEU A 98 -1.54 -1.02 16.64
N ALA A 99 -0.72 -1.91 17.20
CA ALA A 99 0.72 -1.91 16.98
C ALA A 99 1.07 -2.16 15.51
N ALA A 100 0.43 -3.13 14.85
CA ALA A 100 0.61 -3.40 13.43
C ALA A 100 0.19 -2.20 12.56
N MET A 101 -0.98 -1.61 12.83
CA MET A 101 -1.45 -0.41 12.11
C MET A 101 -0.49 0.78 12.29
N LYS A 102 0.02 0.99 13.52
CA LYS A 102 0.97 2.04 13.82
C LYS A 102 2.29 1.85 13.10
N ARG A 103 2.79 0.62 13.03
CA ARG A 103 4.03 0.26 12.32
C ARG A 103 3.92 0.61 10.84
N ASP A 104 2.80 0.29 10.19
CA ASP A 104 2.57 0.63 8.78
C ASP A 104 2.43 2.13 8.56
N LEU A 105 1.73 2.84 9.44
CA LEU A 105 1.66 4.31 9.39
C LEU A 105 3.05 4.94 9.51
N GLN A 106 3.90 4.44 10.41
CA GLN A 106 5.29 4.89 10.55
C GLN A 106 6.12 4.60 9.30
N THR A 107 5.95 3.43 8.68
CA THR A 107 6.59 3.12 7.40
C THR A 107 6.16 4.11 6.31
N LEU A 108 4.86 4.40 6.18
CA LEU A 108 4.37 5.39 5.21
C LEU A 108 4.98 6.77 5.47
N GLN A 109 4.96 7.23 6.73
CA GLN A 109 5.54 8.53 7.11
C GLN A 109 7.02 8.61 6.74
N LYS A 110 7.78 7.55 7.00
CA LYS A 110 9.20 7.47 6.61
C LYS A 110 9.38 7.61 5.10
N LEU A 111 8.64 6.82 4.31
CA LEU A 111 8.73 6.84 2.84
C LEU A 111 8.34 8.22 2.27
N LEU A 112 7.33 8.88 2.84
CA LEU A 112 6.92 10.23 2.43
C LEU A 112 7.97 11.28 2.76
N LYS A 113 8.62 11.19 3.92
CA LYS A 113 9.76 12.07 4.29
C LYS A 113 10.94 11.88 3.35
N GLU A 114 11.29 10.64 3.03
CA GLU A 114 12.36 10.31 2.06
C GLU A 114 12.07 10.85 0.66
N ALA A 115 10.80 10.88 0.25
CA ALA A 115 10.36 11.49 -1.00
C ALA A 115 10.19 13.03 -0.91
N ALA A 116 10.35 13.62 0.28
CA ALA A 116 10.04 15.01 0.59
C ALA A 116 8.62 15.41 0.12
N LEU A 117 7.65 14.56 0.49
CA LEU A 117 6.19 14.77 0.41
C LEU A 117 5.57 15.04 1.80
N ALA A 118 6.34 14.89 2.88
CA ALA A 118 5.97 15.22 4.24
C ALA A 118 7.17 15.82 4.99
N GLU A 119 6.88 16.65 6.00
CA GLU A 119 7.87 17.19 6.96
C GLU A 119 8.30 16.13 7.98
#